data_AF-A0A670Y979-F1
#
_entry.id   AF-A0A670Y979-F1
#
_cell.length_a   1.000
_cell.length_b   1.000
_cell.length_c   1.000
_cell.angle_alpha   90.00
_cell.angle_beta   90.00
_cell.angle_gamma   90.00
#
_symmetry.space_group_name_H-M   'P 1'
#
loop_
_entity.id
_entity.type
_entity.pdbx_description
1 polymer ?
#
loop_
_entity_poly.entity_id
_entity_poly.type
_entity_poly.pdbx_seq_one_letter_code
_entity_poly.pdbx_strand_id
1 'polypeptide(L)'
;CSAARKYRGTREPQRGSDSNAGKGYTLLHCAAAWGQLNTLKTLVELEADIYATTFRGENARDIANRYKQTECAEFLDWAEAKQNLRNLISQIQATITDPEKVQGKLNKEDKTTSIKACQAKLDWLENTKEPNTQDFIDQKQQLEDIMLPIFTKLAAPRGQDPVVSKKT
;
A
#
# COMPACT_ATOMS: atom_id res chain seq x y z
N CYS A 1 27.22 23.69 -3.81
CA CYS A 1 27.87 22.80 -4.79
C CYS A 1 27.88 21.38 -4.22
N SER A 2 27.02 20.49 -4.72
CA SER A 2 27.40 19.42 -5.67
C SER A 2 28.09 18.26 -4.93
N ALA A 3 27.69 16.99 -4.96
CA ALA A 3 26.74 16.27 -5.80
C ALA A 3 26.51 14.84 -5.25
N ALA A 4 25.36 14.28 -5.63
CA ALA A 4 25.05 12.91 -6.03
C ALA A 4 25.44 11.67 -5.16
N ARG A 5 24.38 11.05 -4.61
CA ARG A 5 23.85 9.70 -4.95
C ARG A 5 24.84 8.63 -5.48
N LYS A 6 24.91 7.51 -4.77
CA LYS A 6 24.89 6.10 -5.26
C LYS A 6 24.41 5.20 -4.10
N TYR A 7 23.10 4.94 -4.00
CA TYR A 7 22.43 3.69 -4.37
C TYR A 7 22.79 2.44 -3.55
N ARG A 8 21.72 1.91 -2.92
CA ARG A 8 21.29 0.52 -2.86
C ARG A 8 21.75 -0.34 -1.66
N GLY A 9 20.77 -0.65 -0.80
CA GLY A 9 20.58 -2.01 -0.30
C GLY A 9 21.16 -2.33 1.07
N THR A 10 20.64 -1.72 2.12
CA THR A 10 20.72 -2.31 3.47
C THR A 10 19.30 -2.59 3.93
N ARG A 11 18.77 -3.75 3.51
CA ARG A 11 17.68 -4.38 4.27
C ARG A 11 18.26 -4.71 5.64
N GLU A 12 17.84 -3.95 6.64
CA GLU A 12 18.04 -4.25 8.05
C GLU A 12 17.69 -5.74 8.29
N PRO A 13 18.57 -6.53 8.92
CA PRO A 13 18.23 -7.88 9.30
C PRO A 13 17.29 -7.78 10.52
N GLN A 14 15.98 -7.86 10.25
CA GLN A 14 14.99 -8.04 11.30
C GLN A 14 15.38 -9.28 12.11
N ARG A 15 15.60 -9.05 13.40
CA ARG A 15 16.20 -9.95 14.38
C ARG A 15 15.34 -11.23 14.44
N GLY A 16 15.81 -12.27 13.75
CA GLY A 16 15.17 -13.57 13.69
C GLY A 16 15.13 -14.20 15.07
N SER A 17 13.92 -14.40 15.61
CA SER A 17 13.70 -15.39 16.65
C SER A 17 13.71 -16.76 15.97
N ASP A 18 14.80 -17.48 16.20
CA ASP A 18 15.11 -18.77 15.59
C ASP A 18 14.05 -19.84 15.84
N SER A 19 13.43 -20.32 14.77
CA SER A 19 12.94 -21.70 14.59
C SER A 19 12.57 -21.94 13.12
N ASN A 20 13.43 -22.65 12.40
CA ASN A 20 13.33 -23.07 10.97
C ASN A 20 13.99 -22.16 9.91
N ALA A 21 15.28 -21.87 10.10
CA ALA A 21 16.16 -21.11 9.20
C ALA A 21 16.47 -21.75 7.82
N GLY A 22 15.73 -22.79 7.39
CA GLY A 22 15.93 -23.44 6.10
C GLY A 22 14.79 -23.22 5.09
N LYS A 23 13.64 -22.69 5.51
CA LYS A 23 12.42 -22.68 4.69
C LYS A 23 11.81 -21.29 4.41
N GLY A 24 12.46 -20.22 4.86
CA GLY A 24 12.02 -18.84 4.59
C GLY A 24 10.78 -18.43 5.40
N TYR A 25 10.51 -19.11 6.52
CA TYR A 25 9.40 -18.75 7.39
C TYR A 25 9.75 -17.47 8.18
N THR A 26 8.84 -16.51 8.14
CA THR A 26 8.84 -15.35 9.05
C THR A 26 8.01 -15.66 10.28
N LEU A 27 8.16 -14.84 11.33
CA LEU A 27 7.37 -14.97 12.55
C LEU A 27 5.86 -14.91 12.29
N LEU A 28 5.43 -14.11 11.29
CA LEU A 28 4.04 -14.01 10.85
C LEU A 28 3.52 -15.35 10.29
N HIS A 29 4.33 -16.05 9.50
CA HIS A 29 3.97 -17.37 8.96
C HIS A 29 3.79 -18.41 10.07
N CYS A 30 4.65 -18.40 11.08
CA CYS A 30 4.53 -19.27 12.24
C CYS A 30 3.24 -18.97 13.00
N ALA A 31 2.99 -17.70 13.35
CA ALA A 31 1.79 -17.30 14.06
C ALA A 31 0.50 -17.70 13.31
N ALA A 32 0.48 -17.54 11.97
CA ALA A 32 -0.60 -17.98 11.11
C ALA A 32 -0.80 -19.50 11.09
N ALA A 33 0.28 -20.29 11.10
CA ALA A 33 0.20 -21.76 11.13
C ALA A 33 -0.40 -22.28 12.45
N TRP A 34 -0.07 -21.63 13.57
CA TRP A 34 -0.46 -22.05 14.92
C TRP A 34 -1.75 -21.41 15.42
N GLY A 35 -2.46 -20.64 14.59
CA GLY A 35 -3.70 -19.97 14.98
C GLY A 35 -3.52 -18.86 16.03
N GLN A 36 -2.33 -18.27 16.12
CA GLN A 36 -1.99 -17.30 17.17
C GLN A 36 -2.45 -15.89 16.78
N LEU A 37 -3.76 -15.65 16.86
CA LEU A 37 -4.38 -14.37 16.47
C LEU A 37 -3.80 -13.17 17.23
N ASN A 38 -3.60 -13.29 18.55
CA ASN A 38 -3.05 -12.19 19.35
C ASN A 38 -1.62 -11.84 18.92
N THR A 39 -0.80 -12.87 18.64
CA THR A 39 0.56 -12.66 18.11
C THR A 39 0.51 -12.00 16.73
N LEU A 40 -0.40 -12.40 15.84
CA LEU A 40 -0.59 -11.74 14.54
C LEU A 40 -0.95 -10.26 14.70
N LYS A 41 -1.87 -9.92 15.61
CA LYS A 41 -2.25 -8.53 15.90
C LYS A 41 -1.06 -7.69 16.31
N THR A 42 -0.27 -8.17 17.26
CA THR A 42 0.95 -7.48 17.71
C THR A 42 1.98 -7.35 16.59
N LEU A 43 2.16 -8.37 15.74
CA LEU A 43 3.11 -8.28 14.62
C LEU A 43 2.71 -7.25 13.58
N VAL A 44 1.41 -7.16 13.25
CA VAL A 44 0.89 -6.14 12.34
C VAL A 44 1.03 -4.74 12.94
N GLU A 45 0.85 -4.60 14.26
CA GLU A 45 1.07 -3.34 14.97
C GLU A 45 2.55 -2.91 14.97
N LEU A 46 3.47 -3.87 14.96
CA LEU A 46 4.91 -3.64 14.79
C LEU A 46 5.35 -3.45 13.33
N GLU A 47 4.41 -3.25 12.41
CA GLU A 47 4.66 -3.05 10.97
C GLU A 47 5.45 -4.20 10.32
N ALA A 48 5.23 -5.44 10.77
CA ALA A 48 5.80 -6.61 10.14
C ALA A 48 5.34 -6.73 8.68
N ASP A 49 6.25 -7.19 7.80
CA ASP A 49 5.94 -7.38 6.38
C ASP A 49 4.92 -8.53 6.19
N ILE A 50 3.69 -8.14 5.86
CA ILE A 50 2.56 -9.06 5.62
C ILE A 50 2.64 -9.75 4.25
N TYR A 51 3.42 -9.21 3.31
CA TYR A 51 3.59 -9.75 1.95
C TYR A 51 4.80 -10.68 1.84
N ALA A 52 5.50 -10.93 2.95
CA ALA A 52 6.60 -11.87 2.99
C ALA A 52 6.12 -13.24 2.53
N THR A 53 6.91 -13.89 1.68
CA THR A 53 6.64 -15.24 1.17
C THR A 53 7.73 -16.20 1.60
N THR A 54 7.34 -17.45 1.85
CA THR A 54 8.26 -18.56 2.08
C THR A 54 8.96 -19.00 0.78
N PHE A 55 9.94 -19.91 0.83
CA PHE A 55 10.54 -20.46 -0.40
C PHE A 55 9.55 -21.20 -1.30
N ARG A 56 8.38 -21.59 -0.77
CA ARG A 56 7.29 -22.18 -1.56
C ARG A 56 6.41 -21.15 -2.25
N GLY A 57 6.69 -19.85 -2.08
CA GLY A 57 5.87 -18.75 -2.58
C GLY A 57 4.58 -18.53 -1.79
N GLU A 58 4.41 -19.20 -0.65
CA GLU A 58 3.22 -19.05 0.20
C GLU A 58 3.40 -17.86 1.14
N ASN A 59 2.39 -17.02 1.24
CA ASN A 59 2.31 -15.94 2.22
C ASN A 59 1.69 -16.45 3.56
N ALA A 60 1.62 -15.57 4.56
CA ALA A 60 1.04 -15.94 5.87
C ALA A 60 -0.45 -16.36 5.77
N ARG A 61 -1.22 -15.73 4.88
CA ARG A 61 -2.65 -16.05 4.66
C ARG A 61 -2.83 -17.44 4.06
N ASP A 62 -2.02 -17.81 3.08
CA ASP A 62 -2.03 -19.13 2.44
C ASP A 62 -1.77 -20.23 3.47
N ILE A 63 -0.84 -19.97 4.39
CA ILE A 63 -0.55 -20.88 5.49
C ILE A 63 -1.73 -20.99 6.46
N ALA A 64 -2.32 -19.87 6.88
CA ALA A 64 -3.52 -19.88 7.71
C ALA A 64 -4.65 -20.71 7.08
N ASN A 65 -4.92 -20.51 5.78
CA ASN A 65 -5.90 -21.27 5.02
C ASN A 65 -5.57 -22.77 4.96
N ARG A 66 -4.30 -23.13 4.74
CA ARG A 66 -3.86 -24.52 4.69
C ARG A 66 -4.09 -25.25 6.01
N TYR A 67 -3.87 -24.57 7.13
CA TYR A 67 -4.11 -25.10 8.47
C TYR A 67 -5.54 -24.84 8.98
N LYS A 68 -6.44 -24.33 8.13
CA LYS A 68 -7.85 -24.01 8.44
C LYS A 68 -8.02 -23.02 9.60
N GLN A 69 -7.05 -22.12 9.77
CA GLN A 69 -7.08 -21.04 10.76
C GLN A 69 -7.84 -19.85 10.18
N THR A 70 -9.17 -19.95 10.13
CA THR A 70 -10.04 -18.94 9.48
C THR A 70 -9.93 -17.57 10.12
N GLU A 71 -9.94 -17.48 11.46
CA GLU A 71 -9.81 -16.21 12.18
C GLU A 71 -8.48 -15.49 11.87
N CYS A 72 -7.40 -16.26 11.72
CA CYS A 72 -6.10 -15.71 11.34
C CYS A 72 -6.08 -15.25 9.88
N ALA A 73 -6.72 -16.00 8.98
CA ALA A 73 -6.84 -15.62 7.57
C ALA A 73 -7.67 -14.33 7.41
N GLU A 74 -8.81 -14.23 8.09
CA GLU A 74 -9.67 -13.04 8.08
C GLU A 74 -8.95 -11.81 8.63
N PHE A 75 -8.19 -11.98 9.72
CA PHE A 75 -7.38 -10.88 10.27
C PHE A 75 -6.27 -10.44 9.31
N LEU A 76 -5.63 -11.38 8.63
CA LEU A 76 -4.61 -11.07 7.62
C LEU A 76 -5.22 -10.33 6.42
N ASP A 77 -6.42 -10.69 5.99
CA ASP A 77 -7.16 -9.99 4.93
C ASP A 77 -7.47 -8.55 5.31
N TRP A 78 -7.93 -8.36 6.55
CA TRP A 78 -8.17 -7.04 7.12
C TRP A 78 -6.89 -6.19 7.15
N ALA A 79 -5.78 -6.79 7.61
CA ALA A 79 -4.49 -6.11 7.69
C ALA A 79 -3.95 -5.75 6.30
N GLU A 80 -4.12 -6.64 5.32
CA GLU A 80 -3.74 -6.42 3.93
C GLU A 80 -4.55 -5.29 3.29
N ALA A 81 -5.87 -5.29 3.45
CA ALA A 81 -6.73 -4.24 2.91
C ALA A 81 -6.36 -2.86 3.50
N LYS A 82 -6.13 -2.81 4.81
CA LYS A 82 -5.64 -1.60 5.51
C LYS A 82 -4.29 -1.13 4.98
N GLN A 83 -3.34 -2.04 4.78
CA GLN A 83 -2.01 -1.72 4.27
C GLN A 83 -2.05 -1.26 2.80
N ASN A 84 -2.88 -1.89 1.98
CA ASN A 84 -3.10 -1.50 0.58
C ASN A 84 -3.61 -0.06 0.47
N LEU A 85 -4.57 0.34 1.30
CA LEU A 85 -5.05 1.73 1.36
C LEU A 85 -3.93 2.70 1.75
N ARG A 86 -3.15 2.39 2.80
CA ARG A 86 -2.01 3.22 3.24
C ARG A 86 -0.92 3.34 2.17
N ASN A 87 -0.62 2.24 1.50
CA ASN A 87 0.37 2.20 0.42
C ASN A 87 -0.07 3.08 -0.75
N LEU A 88 -1.36 3.00 -1.14
CA LEU A 88 -1.91 3.85 -2.19
C LEU A 88 -1.84 5.33 -1.82
N ILE A 89 -2.25 5.70 -0.60
CA ILE A 89 -2.14 7.07 -0.09
C ILE A 89 -0.70 7.56 -0.18
N SER A 90 0.25 6.76 0.30
CA SER A 90 1.69 7.09 0.28
C SER A 90 2.22 7.23 -1.14
N GLN A 91 1.80 6.36 -2.07
CA GLN A 91 2.18 6.43 -3.48
C GLN A 91 1.66 7.71 -4.15
N ILE A 92 0.41 8.09 -3.88
CA ILE A 92 -0.19 9.33 -4.39
C ILE A 92 0.59 10.52 -3.84
N GLN A 93 0.82 10.57 -2.53
CA GLN A 93 1.58 11.63 -1.86
C GLN A 93 3.01 11.78 -2.41
N ALA A 94 3.70 10.66 -2.65
CA ALA A 94 5.01 10.66 -3.27
C ALA A 94 4.96 11.18 -4.72
N THR A 95 3.91 10.82 -5.47
CA THR A 95 3.72 11.28 -6.85
C THR A 95 3.45 12.78 -6.92
N ILE A 96 2.64 13.34 -6.01
CA ILE A 96 2.30 14.77 -6.03
C ILE A 96 3.44 15.67 -5.53
N THR A 97 4.29 15.14 -4.65
CA THR A 97 5.45 15.85 -4.07
C THR A 97 6.65 15.84 -5.01
N ASP A 98 6.72 14.87 -5.93
CA ASP A 98 7.77 14.77 -6.95
C ASP A 98 7.58 15.83 -8.05
N PRO A 99 8.40 16.89 -8.07
CA PRO A 99 8.26 17.97 -9.06
C PRO A 99 8.48 17.46 -10.48
N GLU A 100 9.33 16.47 -10.72
CA GLU A 100 9.60 15.94 -12.07
C GLU A 100 8.36 15.26 -12.66
N LYS A 101 7.56 14.61 -11.82
CA LYS A 101 6.32 13.93 -12.24
C LYS A 101 5.15 14.88 -12.45
N VAL A 102 5.04 15.94 -11.65
CA VAL A 102 3.87 16.84 -11.69
C VAL A 102 4.10 18.13 -12.48
N GLN A 103 5.35 18.54 -12.71
CA GLN A 103 5.66 19.81 -13.37
C GLN A 103 5.13 19.83 -14.80
N GLY A 104 4.25 20.79 -15.07
CA GLY A 104 3.61 20.96 -16.39
C GLY A 104 2.57 19.90 -16.75
N LYS A 105 2.24 18.97 -15.84
CA LYS A 105 1.22 17.92 -16.05
C LYS A 105 0.00 18.06 -15.15
N LEU A 106 0.20 18.50 -13.90
CA LEU A 106 -0.89 18.73 -12.95
C LEU A 106 -1.07 20.22 -12.67
N ASN A 107 -2.32 20.67 -12.73
CA ASN A 107 -2.70 22.01 -12.31
C ASN A 107 -2.80 22.08 -10.76
N LYS A 108 -2.99 23.30 -10.24
CA LYS A 108 -3.09 23.53 -8.78
C LYS A 108 -4.33 22.86 -8.17
N GLU A 109 -5.41 22.78 -8.94
CA GLU A 109 -6.67 22.16 -8.51
C GLU A 109 -6.54 20.65 -8.32
N ASP A 110 -5.99 19.94 -9.31
CA ASP A 110 -5.73 18.50 -9.29
C ASP A 110 -4.85 18.13 -8.09
N LYS A 111 -3.77 18.88 -7.85
CA LYS A 111 -2.92 18.68 -6.67
C LYS A 111 -3.69 18.86 -5.36
N THR A 112 -4.52 19.90 -5.28
CA THR A 112 -5.34 20.18 -4.09
C THR A 112 -6.36 19.05 -3.86
N THR A 113 -6.99 18.54 -4.91
CA THR A 113 -7.92 17.42 -4.86
C THR A 113 -7.23 16.14 -4.37
N SER A 114 -6.06 15.80 -4.90
CA SER A 114 -5.28 14.64 -4.43
C SER A 114 -4.92 14.75 -2.95
N ILE A 115 -4.43 15.92 -2.51
CA ILE A 115 -4.05 16.15 -1.11
C ILE A 115 -5.26 15.97 -0.19
N LYS A 116 -6.39 16.61 -0.52
CA LYS A 116 -7.62 16.51 0.26
C LYS A 116 -8.15 15.08 0.31
N ALA A 117 -8.13 14.36 -0.81
CA ALA A 117 -8.56 12.97 -0.87
C ALA A 117 -7.69 12.07 0.02
N CYS A 118 -6.36 12.20 -0.08
CA CYS A 118 -5.42 11.47 0.78
C CYS A 118 -5.62 11.78 2.26
N GLN A 119 -5.77 13.06 2.63
CA GLN A 119 -6.02 13.48 4.01
C GLN A 119 -7.33 12.89 4.54
N ALA A 120 -8.42 12.98 3.79
CA ALA A 120 -9.70 12.42 4.19
C ALA A 120 -9.63 10.90 4.45
N LYS A 121 -8.84 10.15 3.65
CA LYS A 121 -8.65 8.71 3.89
C LYS A 121 -7.76 8.42 5.09
N LEU A 122 -6.74 9.25 5.36
CA LEU A 122 -5.92 9.15 6.58
C LEU A 122 -6.76 9.43 7.84
N ASP A 123 -7.55 10.50 7.80
CA ASP A 123 -8.44 10.86 8.92
C ASP A 123 -9.43 9.72 9.20
N TRP A 124 -9.97 9.08 8.16
CA TRP A 124 -10.82 7.90 8.30
C TRP A 124 -10.07 6.73 8.94
N LEU A 125 -8.82 6.46 8.52
CA LEU A 125 -7.99 5.39 9.11
C LEU A 125 -7.69 5.59 10.60
N GLU A 126 -7.62 6.83 11.08
CA GLU A 126 -7.33 7.16 12.48
C GLU A 126 -8.58 7.22 13.36
N ASN A 127 -9.72 7.64 12.80
CA ASN A 127 -10.94 7.90 13.57
C ASN A 127 -11.99 6.78 13.52
N THR A 128 -11.90 5.86 12.54
CA THR A 128 -12.87 4.77 12.43
C THR A 128 -12.59 3.66 13.44
N LYS A 129 -13.58 3.37 14.27
CA LYS A 129 -13.54 2.26 15.25
C LYS A 129 -13.95 0.97 14.56
N GLU A 130 -13.08 -0.03 14.62
CA GLU A 130 -13.33 -1.40 14.14
C GLU A 130 -13.87 -1.49 12.69
N PRO A 131 -13.19 -0.87 11.70
CA PRO A 131 -13.56 -1.06 10.30
C PRO A 131 -13.46 -2.54 9.92
N ASN A 132 -14.33 -3.01 9.04
CA ASN A 132 -14.21 -4.35 8.46
C ASN A 132 -13.32 -4.33 7.20
N THR A 133 -13.00 -5.49 6.65
CA THR A 133 -12.15 -5.61 5.45
C THR A 133 -12.78 -4.91 4.23
N GLN A 134 -14.10 -5.00 4.06
CA GLN A 134 -14.81 -4.39 2.93
C GLN A 134 -14.74 -2.86 3.00
N ASP A 135 -14.81 -2.27 4.20
CA ASP A 135 -14.71 -0.83 4.37
C ASP A 135 -13.38 -0.30 3.81
N PHE A 136 -12.25 -0.98 4.06
CA PHE A 136 -10.96 -0.58 3.49
C PHE A 136 -10.91 -0.71 1.97
N ILE A 137 -11.53 -1.77 1.42
CA ILE A 137 -11.61 -1.99 -0.03
C ILE A 137 -12.40 -0.84 -0.66
N ASP A 138 -13.54 -0.47 -0.07
CA ASP A 138 -14.39 0.61 -0.56
C ASP A 138 -13.68 1.97 -0.45
N GLN A 139 -13.00 2.24 0.67
CA GLN A 139 -12.20 3.46 0.84
C GLN A 139 -11.06 3.55 -0.17
N LYS A 140 -10.41 2.42 -0.48
CA LYS A 140 -9.37 2.32 -1.51
C LYS A 140 -9.96 2.60 -2.89
N GLN A 141 -11.07 1.96 -3.25
CA GLN A 141 -11.72 2.16 -4.54
C GLN A 141 -12.14 3.62 -4.73
N GLN A 142 -12.75 4.24 -3.71
CA GLN A 142 -13.12 5.65 -3.74
C GLN A 142 -11.89 6.56 -3.98
N LEU A 143 -10.75 6.24 -3.37
CA LEU A 143 -9.52 7.00 -3.60
C LEU A 143 -9.01 6.79 -5.04
N GLU A 144 -9.05 5.56 -5.55
CA GLU A 144 -8.67 5.26 -6.94
C GLU A 144 -9.56 6.00 -7.95
N ASP A 145 -10.88 6.04 -7.72
CA ASP A 145 -11.84 6.73 -8.60
C ASP A 145 -11.59 8.24 -8.64
N ILE A 146 -11.30 8.85 -7.49
CA ILE A 146 -10.93 10.29 -7.41
C ILE A 146 -9.60 10.55 -8.15
N MET A 147 -8.67 9.60 -8.07
CA MET A 147 -7.33 9.75 -8.63
C MET A 147 -7.22 9.37 -10.10
N LEU A 148 -8.13 8.55 -10.61
CA LEU A 148 -8.18 8.09 -12.01
C LEU A 148 -8.09 9.24 -13.03
N PRO A 149 -8.88 10.33 -12.96
CA PRO A 149 -8.74 11.44 -13.90
C PRO A 149 -7.39 12.13 -13.80
N ILE A 150 -6.80 12.20 -12.60
CA ILE A 150 -5.51 12.84 -12.34
C ILE A 150 -4.37 12.00 -12.92
N PHE A 151 -4.42 10.67 -12.73
CA PHE A 151 -3.46 9.75 -13.33
C PHE A 151 -3.58 9.69 -14.87
N THR A 152 -4.80 9.81 -15.40
CA THR A 152 -5.02 9.90 -16.85
C THR A 152 -4.32 11.14 -17.44
N LYS A 153 -4.45 12.30 -16.78
CA LYS A 153 -3.73 13.52 -17.16
C LYS A 153 -2.20 13.36 -17.03
N LEU A 154 -1.71 12.65 -16.01
CA LEU A 154 -0.28 12.38 -15.82
C LEU A 154 0.32 11.46 -16.90
N ALA A 155 -0.46 10.47 -17.36
CA ALA A 155 -0.06 9.48 -18.35
C ALA A 155 -0.13 10.03 -19.79
N ALA A 156 -0.94 11.07 -20.04
CA ALA A 156 -1.05 11.69 -21.35
C ALA A 156 0.33 12.20 -21.84
N PRO A 157 0.76 11.83 -23.07
CA PRO A 157 1.97 12.38 -23.66
C PRO A 157 1.81 13.90 -23.85
N ARG A 158 2.88 14.65 -23.61
CA ARG A 158 2.90 16.11 -23.86
C ARG A 158 2.67 16.35 -25.36
N GLY A 159 1.48 16.79 -25.74
CA GLY A 159 1.20 17.21 -27.12
C GLY A 159 -0.15 16.82 -27.73
N GLN A 160 -1.26 16.92 -27.00
CA GLN A 160 -2.58 17.09 -27.62
C GLN A 160 -3.24 18.33 -27.04
N ASP A 161 -2.75 19.49 -27.45
CA ASP A 161 -3.67 20.63 -27.56
C ASP A 161 -4.79 20.20 -28.53
N PRO A 162 -6.08 20.37 -28.18
CA PRO A 162 -7.13 20.17 -29.16
C PRO A 162 -6.83 21.11 -30.31
N VAL A 163 -6.58 20.55 -31.50
CA VAL A 163 -6.43 21.30 -32.74
C VAL A 163 -7.71 22.13 -32.89
N VAL A 164 -7.63 23.40 -32.50
CA VAL A 164 -8.66 24.40 -32.78
C VAL A 164 -8.68 24.51 -34.29
N SER A 165 -9.61 23.78 -34.89
CA SER A 165 -9.98 23.93 -36.29
C SER A 165 -10.59 25.31 -36.44
N LYS A 166 -9.75 26.32 -36.66
CA LYS A 166 -10.17 27.59 -37.24
C LYS A 166 -10.63 27.30 -38.66
N LYS A 167 -11.94 27.05 -38.83
CA LYS A 167 -12.57 27.12 -40.16
C LYS A 167 -12.58 28.59 -40.58
N THR A 168 -11.81 28.89 -41.62
CA THR A 168 -11.96 30.05 -42.49
C THR A 168 -13.25 29.92 -43.29
#